data_AF-A0A4U6U552-F1
#
_entry.id   AF-A0A4U6U552-F1
#
_cell.length_a   1.000
_cell.length_b   1.000
_cell.length_c   1.000
_cell.angle_alpha   90.00
_cell.angle_beta   90.00
_cell.angle_gamma   90.00
#
_symmetry.space_group_name_H-M   'P 1'
#
loop_
_entity.id
_entity.type
_entity.pdbx_description
1 polymer ?
#
loop_
_entity_poly.entity_id
_entity_poly.type
_entity_poly.pdbx_seq_one_letter_code
_entity_poly.pdbx_strand_id
1 'polypeptide(L)'
;MRIGDNHHLARITIPSSALDMDPDDEVAFEFVPVIRQYKSGRVERLHHVHPVPPSVDAATGVTSKDVTIDAATGLWARLYLPDLSTRPCGGGEDGRLPIVLYFHGGDLVVGTASDAPEHAFLNRLAARAGALAVSVEYRLAPEHPVPACYDDAWSALLWATTAAADPWVRDHGDAARVFVLGFSSGGNVAHNLTLRAGSEPDRLHLPGGARVEGMALVHPYFLSPSCDTAAGKEWLRGKLAELWVFACGGRTTGSDDPRVNPLAEGAPSLRRAGCRRVLVCLAEDALVAEGGAYHDALLASGWAAEDAELLDSRSADHEFHLREPESAKALLLMDRLVAHITGNQ
;
A
#
# COMPACT_ATOMS: atom_id res chain seq x y z
N MET A 1 -15.34 -86.73 29.37
CA MET A 1 -16.54 -85.90 29.58
C MET A 1 -16.12 -84.46 29.33
N ARG A 2 -16.76 -83.78 28.38
CA ARG A 2 -16.59 -82.35 28.06
C ARG A 2 -16.72 -81.53 29.36
N ILE A 3 -16.00 -80.42 29.52
CA ILE A 3 -16.48 -79.06 29.19
C ILE A 3 -15.24 -78.16 29.06
N GLY A 4 -15.18 -77.35 28.02
CA GLY A 4 -14.15 -76.33 27.81
C GLY A 4 -14.67 -74.95 28.24
N ASP A 5 -13.74 -74.03 28.48
CA ASP A 5 -14.01 -72.60 28.53
C ASP A 5 -12.80 -71.86 27.93
N ASN A 6 -12.94 -71.53 26.64
CA ASN A 6 -12.08 -70.61 25.92
C ASN A 6 -12.51 -69.18 26.28
N HIS A 7 -11.82 -68.54 27.23
CA HIS A 7 -11.89 -67.08 27.36
C HIS A 7 -10.91 -66.43 26.37
N HIS A 8 -11.35 -66.32 25.10
CA HIS A 8 -10.78 -65.34 24.18
C HIS A 8 -11.23 -63.95 24.63
N LEU A 9 -10.38 -63.27 25.40
CA LEU A 9 -10.45 -61.81 25.54
C LEU A 9 -10.09 -61.21 24.18
N ALA A 10 -11.11 -60.97 23.35
CA ALA A 10 -10.99 -60.10 22.20
C ALA A 10 -10.61 -58.71 22.73
N ARG A 11 -9.35 -58.32 22.54
CA ARG A 11 -8.96 -56.91 22.60
C ARG A 11 -9.76 -56.21 21.51
N ILE A 12 -10.83 -55.52 21.91
CA ILE A 12 -11.47 -54.52 21.08
C ILE A 12 -10.44 -53.40 20.94
N THR A 13 -9.66 -53.43 19.86
CA THR A 13 -8.94 -52.26 19.41
C THR A 13 -10.01 -51.30 18.90
N ILE A 14 -10.41 -50.36 19.75
CA ILE A 14 -11.17 -49.19 19.29
C ILE A 14 -10.25 -48.52 18.26
N PRO A 15 -10.66 -48.38 16.98
CA PRO A 15 -9.91 -47.51 16.09
C PRO A 15 -10.00 -46.13 16.71
N SER A 16 -8.86 -45.55 17.07
CA SER A 16 -8.79 -44.11 17.33
C SER A 16 -9.07 -43.42 16.00
N SER A 17 -10.35 -43.36 15.60
CA SER A 17 -10.80 -42.33 14.69
C SER A 17 -10.81 -41.05 15.50
N ALA A 18 -9.62 -40.47 15.71
CA ALA A 18 -9.54 -39.04 15.47
C ALA A 18 -10.12 -38.90 14.07
N LEU A 19 -11.33 -38.37 13.97
CA LEU A 19 -11.85 -37.93 12.69
C LEU A 19 -10.81 -36.92 12.23
N ASP A 20 -9.91 -37.34 11.33
CA ASP A 20 -8.99 -36.42 10.68
C ASP A 20 -9.89 -35.38 10.04
N MET A 21 -9.98 -34.21 10.68
CA MET A 21 -10.80 -33.13 10.17
C MET A 21 -10.20 -32.72 8.84
N ASP A 22 -11.06 -32.38 7.88
CA ASP A 22 -10.60 -31.91 6.59
C ASP A 22 -9.74 -30.65 6.83
N PRO A 23 -8.48 -30.62 6.37
CA PRO A 23 -7.64 -29.43 6.51
C PRO A 23 -8.26 -28.19 5.83
N ASP A 24 -9.22 -28.36 4.92
CA ASP A 24 -10.02 -27.26 4.35
C ASP A 24 -11.08 -26.67 5.31
N ASP A 25 -11.39 -27.35 6.40
CA ASP A 25 -12.33 -26.89 7.44
C ASP A 25 -11.61 -26.32 8.68
N GLU A 26 -10.29 -26.50 8.77
CA GLU A 26 -9.49 -26.04 9.91
C GLU A 26 -8.81 -24.70 9.62
N VAL A 27 -9.13 -23.66 10.40
CA VAL A 27 -8.50 -22.34 10.28
C VAL A 27 -7.06 -22.38 10.81
N ALA A 28 -6.10 -21.98 9.98
CA ALA A 28 -4.69 -21.81 10.33
C ALA A 28 -4.37 -20.38 10.77
N PHE A 29 -4.99 -19.38 10.12
CA PHE A 29 -4.86 -17.97 10.44
C PHE A 29 -6.16 -17.24 10.14
N GLU A 30 -6.55 -16.30 10.99
CA GLU A 30 -7.64 -15.40 10.68
C GLU A 30 -7.46 -14.02 11.29
N PHE A 31 -7.91 -13.05 10.50
CA PHE A 31 -8.14 -11.69 10.95
C PHE A 31 -9.43 -11.19 10.31
N VAL A 32 -10.54 -11.32 11.04
CA VAL A 32 -11.86 -10.91 10.57
C VAL A 32 -12.03 -9.39 10.76
N PRO A 33 -12.58 -8.66 9.77
CA PRO A 33 -13.21 -9.13 8.53
C PRO A 33 -12.29 -9.11 7.30
N VAL A 34 -10.97 -9.23 7.46
CA VAL A 34 -9.99 -9.07 6.37
C VAL A 34 -9.76 -10.36 5.59
N ILE A 35 -9.23 -11.39 6.26
CA ILE A 35 -8.74 -12.60 5.61
C ILE A 35 -8.81 -13.80 6.54
N ARG A 36 -8.98 -14.99 5.95
CA ARG A 36 -8.89 -16.29 6.60
C ARG A 36 -8.04 -17.23 5.74
N GLN A 37 -7.14 -17.97 6.38
CA GLN A 37 -6.41 -19.06 5.75
C GLN A 37 -6.69 -20.37 6.50
N TYR A 38 -6.94 -21.44 5.74
CA TYR A 38 -7.15 -22.79 6.25
C TYR A 38 -5.84 -23.59 6.28
N LYS A 39 -5.78 -24.67 7.05
CA LYS A 39 -4.60 -25.55 7.15
C LYS A 39 -4.24 -26.21 5.82
N SER A 40 -5.19 -26.34 4.90
CA SER A 40 -4.95 -26.75 3.51
C SER A 40 -4.13 -25.76 2.69
N GLY A 41 -4.00 -24.51 3.15
CA GLY A 41 -3.43 -23.39 2.40
C GLY A 41 -4.47 -22.57 1.63
N ARG A 42 -5.75 -23.00 1.60
CA ARG A 42 -6.84 -22.24 0.99
C ARG A 42 -7.00 -20.88 1.69
N VAL A 43 -7.14 -19.83 0.88
CA VAL A 43 -7.31 -18.44 1.36
C VAL A 43 -8.72 -17.97 1.01
N GLU A 44 -9.38 -17.35 1.98
CA GLU A 44 -10.64 -16.66 1.83
C GLU A 44 -10.42 -15.19 2.19
N ARG A 45 -10.55 -14.29 1.21
CA ARG A 45 -10.53 -12.83 1.43
C ARG A 45 -11.94 -12.40 1.83
N LEU A 46 -12.10 -12.04 3.09
CA LEU A 46 -13.38 -11.67 3.70
C LEU A 46 -13.71 -10.19 3.48
N HIS A 47 -12.68 -9.36 3.29
CA HIS A 47 -12.87 -7.96 2.96
C HIS A 47 -13.43 -7.82 1.55
N HIS A 48 -14.60 -7.20 1.43
CA HIS A 48 -15.24 -7.00 0.15
C HIS A 48 -14.62 -5.81 -0.57
N VAL A 49 -14.03 -6.08 -1.73
CA VAL A 49 -13.68 -5.06 -2.71
C VAL A 49 -14.84 -4.87 -3.69
N HIS A 50 -14.95 -3.68 -4.27
CA HIS A 50 -15.94 -3.32 -5.26
C HIS A 50 -15.26 -2.88 -6.57
N PRO A 51 -14.66 -3.80 -7.35
CA PRO A 51 -14.01 -3.44 -8.60
C PRO A 51 -14.97 -2.77 -9.57
N VAL A 52 -14.56 -1.63 -10.13
CA VAL A 52 -15.28 -0.96 -11.23
C VAL A 52 -14.47 -1.06 -12.52
N PRO A 53 -15.12 -1.10 -13.70
CA PRO A 53 -14.39 -1.04 -14.96
C PRO A 53 -13.74 0.34 -15.15
N PRO A 54 -12.67 0.43 -15.95
CA PRO A 54 -12.16 1.74 -16.37
C PRO A 54 -13.24 2.47 -17.18
N SER A 55 -13.33 3.78 -16.99
CA SER A 55 -14.40 4.61 -17.54
C SER A 55 -13.95 6.07 -17.76
N VAL A 56 -14.83 6.85 -18.38
CA VAL A 56 -14.77 8.32 -18.35
C VAL A 56 -15.63 8.78 -17.19
N ASP A 57 -15.02 9.42 -16.18
CA ASP A 57 -15.73 9.95 -15.03
C ASP A 57 -16.44 11.26 -15.39
N ALA A 58 -17.76 11.28 -15.28
CA ALA A 58 -18.58 12.42 -15.70
C ALA A 58 -18.40 13.66 -14.81
N ALA A 59 -17.98 13.49 -13.55
CA ALA A 59 -17.84 14.59 -12.60
C ALA A 59 -16.51 15.33 -12.77
N THR A 60 -15.45 14.60 -13.10
CA THR A 60 -14.07 15.11 -13.16
C THR A 60 -13.54 15.22 -14.59
N GLY A 61 -14.17 14.55 -15.56
CA GLY A 61 -13.69 14.46 -16.95
C GLY A 61 -12.48 13.52 -17.13
N VAL A 62 -12.01 12.88 -16.06
CA VAL A 62 -10.88 11.95 -16.11
C VAL A 62 -11.26 10.70 -16.89
N THR A 63 -10.39 10.27 -17.79
CA THR A 63 -10.51 8.98 -18.48
C THR A 63 -9.55 7.98 -17.88
N SER A 64 -10.02 6.77 -17.63
CA SER A 64 -9.19 5.68 -17.12
C SER A 64 -9.10 4.49 -18.08
N LYS A 65 -8.03 3.70 -17.95
CA LYS A 65 -7.83 2.42 -18.65
C LYS A 65 -6.87 1.52 -17.88
N ASP A 66 -7.00 0.20 -18.07
CA ASP A 66 -6.12 -0.78 -17.47
C ASP A 66 -5.01 -1.17 -18.46
N VAL A 67 -3.77 -1.29 -17.96
CA VAL A 67 -2.59 -1.64 -18.75
C VAL A 67 -1.74 -2.68 -18.04
N THR A 68 -1.14 -3.59 -18.80
CA THR A 68 -0.13 -4.52 -18.27
C THR A 68 1.22 -3.82 -18.16
N ILE A 69 1.83 -3.88 -16.98
CA ILE A 69 3.19 -3.39 -16.72
C ILE A 69 4.20 -4.50 -17.01
N ASP A 70 3.94 -5.71 -16.46
CA ASP A 70 4.78 -6.89 -16.68
C ASP A 70 3.92 -8.15 -16.79
N ALA A 71 3.91 -8.74 -17.99
CA ALA A 71 3.14 -9.94 -18.28
C ALA A 71 3.68 -11.19 -17.58
N ALA A 72 4.96 -11.23 -17.20
CA ALA A 72 5.57 -12.40 -16.55
C ALA A 72 5.09 -12.57 -15.11
N THR A 73 4.84 -11.46 -14.42
CA THR A 73 4.33 -11.44 -13.05
C THR A 73 2.82 -11.22 -12.97
N GLY A 74 2.19 -10.83 -14.09
CA GLY A 74 0.79 -10.42 -14.12
C GLY A 74 0.56 -9.01 -13.58
N LEU A 75 1.63 -8.23 -13.35
CA LEU A 75 1.57 -6.87 -12.83
C LEU A 75 0.87 -5.95 -13.84
N TRP A 76 -0.15 -5.25 -13.36
CA TRP A 76 -0.92 -4.29 -14.16
C TRP A 76 -1.21 -3.03 -13.34
N ALA A 77 -1.69 -1.99 -14.01
CA ALA A 77 -2.12 -0.76 -13.37
C ALA A 77 -3.33 -0.15 -14.06
N ARG A 78 -4.11 0.60 -13.29
CA ARG A 78 -5.12 1.51 -13.83
C ARG A 78 -4.53 2.90 -14.00
N LEU A 79 -4.56 3.40 -15.23
CA LEU A 79 -4.16 4.76 -15.58
C LEU A 79 -5.34 5.71 -15.47
N TYR A 80 -5.07 6.96 -15.08
CA TYR A 80 -6.03 8.05 -15.00
C TYR A 80 -5.43 9.26 -15.72
N LEU A 81 -6.08 9.70 -16.79
CA LEU A 81 -5.67 10.85 -17.57
C LEU A 81 -6.72 11.96 -17.42
N PRO A 82 -6.37 13.13 -16.85
CA PRO A 82 -7.28 14.26 -16.80
C PRO A 82 -7.57 14.81 -18.20
N ASP A 83 -8.68 15.51 -18.34
CA ASP A 83 -9.04 16.16 -19.61
C ASP A 83 -7.96 17.18 -20.00
N LEU A 84 -7.23 16.85 -21.06
CA LEU A 84 -6.12 17.66 -21.57
C LEU A 84 -6.58 18.96 -22.23
N SER A 85 -7.89 19.17 -22.43
CA SER A 85 -8.45 20.39 -23.02
C SER A 85 -8.76 21.48 -21.97
N THR A 86 -8.94 21.10 -20.70
CA THR A 86 -9.33 22.01 -19.60
C THR A 86 -8.16 22.44 -18.72
N ARG A 87 -6.91 22.30 -19.23
CA ARG A 87 -5.67 22.54 -18.48
C ARG A 87 -5.68 23.90 -17.76
N PRO A 88 -5.47 23.93 -16.44
CA PRO A 88 -5.03 25.14 -15.77
C PRO A 88 -3.66 25.57 -16.33
N CYS A 89 -3.42 26.88 -16.40
CA CYS A 89 -2.15 27.47 -16.82
C CYS A 89 -1.03 27.18 -15.79
N GLY A 90 -0.56 25.94 -15.70
CA GLY A 90 0.45 25.50 -14.74
C GLY A 90 1.12 24.17 -15.07
N GLY A 91 0.85 23.60 -16.26
CA GLY A 91 1.65 22.49 -16.79
C GLY A 91 3.11 22.93 -16.94
N GLY A 92 4.06 21.99 -16.86
CA GLY A 92 5.49 22.28 -17.06
C GLY A 92 5.72 23.00 -18.40
N GLU A 93 6.91 23.58 -18.61
CA GLU A 93 7.22 24.39 -19.80
C GLU A 93 6.94 23.67 -21.14
N ASP A 94 6.85 22.33 -21.13
CA ASP A 94 6.55 21.45 -22.26
C ASP A 94 5.11 20.89 -22.30
N GLY A 95 4.28 21.26 -21.33
CA GLY A 95 2.89 20.81 -21.21
C GLY A 95 2.71 19.37 -20.71
N ARG A 96 3.75 18.74 -20.13
CA ARG A 96 3.66 17.42 -19.48
C ARG A 96 3.10 17.51 -18.05
N LEU A 97 2.44 16.44 -17.63
CA LEU A 97 1.75 16.30 -16.34
C LEU A 97 2.66 15.60 -15.32
N PRO A 98 2.65 15.97 -14.03
CA PRO A 98 3.20 15.12 -12.99
C PRO A 98 2.65 13.69 -13.07
N ILE A 99 3.50 12.70 -12.80
CA ILE A 99 3.09 11.30 -12.72
C ILE A 99 2.86 10.97 -11.25
N VAL A 100 1.69 10.45 -10.89
CA VAL A 100 1.41 9.93 -9.53
C VAL A 100 1.38 8.41 -9.58
N LEU A 101 2.38 7.75 -9.01
CA LEU A 101 2.34 6.30 -8.74
C LEU A 101 1.61 6.08 -7.41
N TYR A 102 0.48 5.40 -7.47
CA TYR A 102 -0.39 5.15 -6.33
C TYR A 102 -0.41 3.68 -5.93
N PHE A 103 -0.30 3.42 -4.62
CA PHE A 103 -0.40 2.09 -4.03
C PHE A 103 -1.58 2.05 -3.06
N HIS A 104 -2.54 1.16 -3.33
CA HIS A 104 -3.75 0.99 -2.50
C HIS A 104 -3.45 0.37 -1.13
N GLY A 105 -4.34 0.58 -0.17
CA GLY A 105 -4.31 -0.05 1.15
C GLY A 105 -4.76 -1.51 1.16
N GLY A 106 -5.05 -2.06 2.34
CA GLY A 106 -5.52 -3.45 2.50
C GLY A 106 -4.47 -4.41 3.08
N ASP A 107 -3.60 -3.90 3.94
CA ASP A 107 -2.67 -4.69 4.76
C ASP A 107 -1.75 -5.67 3.98
N LEU A 108 -1.50 -5.40 2.70
CA LEU A 108 -0.75 -6.26 1.76
C LEU A 108 -1.41 -7.60 1.44
N VAL A 109 -2.65 -7.83 1.89
CA VAL A 109 -3.37 -9.11 1.74
C VAL A 109 -4.71 -8.98 1.01
N VAL A 110 -5.29 -7.78 0.98
CA VAL A 110 -6.56 -7.45 0.29
C VAL A 110 -6.42 -6.10 -0.44
N GLY A 111 -7.48 -5.69 -1.15
CA GLY A 111 -7.50 -4.47 -1.95
C GLY A 111 -7.26 -4.72 -3.44
N THR A 112 -7.50 -3.70 -4.26
CA THR A 112 -7.22 -3.69 -5.70
C THR A 112 -7.17 -2.25 -6.21
N ALA A 113 -6.33 -1.98 -7.22
CA ALA A 113 -6.24 -0.75 -7.98
C ALA A 113 -7.55 -0.35 -8.68
N SER A 114 -8.51 -1.29 -8.80
CA SER A 114 -9.83 -1.08 -9.40
C SER A 114 -10.97 -0.84 -8.42
N ASP A 115 -10.69 -0.79 -7.11
CA ASP A 115 -11.72 -0.65 -6.08
C ASP A 115 -12.48 0.69 -6.19
N ALA A 116 -13.81 0.69 -6.02
CA ALA A 116 -14.64 1.86 -6.33
C ALA A 116 -14.28 3.14 -5.53
N PRO A 117 -14.07 3.09 -4.21
CA PRO A 117 -13.65 4.26 -3.42
C PRO A 117 -12.30 4.81 -3.87
N GLU A 118 -11.32 3.94 -4.10
CA GLU A 118 -9.98 4.30 -4.59
C GLU A 118 -10.03 4.89 -6.00
N HIS A 119 -10.86 4.31 -6.87
CA HIS A 119 -11.12 4.81 -8.21
C HIS A 119 -11.68 6.23 -8.20
N ALA A 120 -12.69 6.49 -7.36
CA ALA A 120 -13.27 7.81 -7.20
C ALA A 120 -12.27 8.83 -6.61
N PHE A 121 -11.46 8.40 -5.65
CA PHE A 121 -10.39 9.21 -5.07
C PHE A 121 -9.36 9.63 -6.13
N LEU A 122 -8.89 8.69 -6.95
CA LEU A 122 -7.91 8.97 -8.00
C LEU A 122 -8.47 9.81 -9.16
N ASN A 123 -9.74 9.65 -9.54
CA ASN A 123 -10.40 10.56 -10.49
C ASN A 123 -10.33 12.01 -9.97
N ARG A 124 -10.67 12.24 -8.69
CA ARG A 124 -10.60 13.58 -8.09
C ARG A 124 -9.17 14.09 -8.02
N LEU A 125 -8.22 13.28 -7.58
CA LEU A 125 -6.82 13.67 -7.45
C LEU A 125 -6.22 14.03 -8.81
N ALA A 126 -6.40 13.18 -9.82
CA ALA A 126 -5.88 13.41 -11.18
C ALA A 126 -6.42 14.70 -11.80
N ALA A 127 -7.72 14.96 -11.67
CA ALA A 127 -8.35 16.18 -12.16
C ALA A 127 -7.86 17.43 -11.41
N ARG A 128 -7.86 17.40 -10.08
CA ARG A 128 -7.52 18.57 -9.26
C ARG A 128 -6.04 18.91 -9.29
N ALA A 129 -5.16 17.92 -9.35
CA ALA A 129 -3.72 18.11 -9.43
C ALA A 129 -3.23 18.34 -10.87
N GLY A 130 -4.08 18.11 -11.88
CA GLY A 130 -3.64 18.09 -13.28
C GLY A 130 -2.52 17.06 -13.48
N ALA A 131 -2.71 15.86 -12.95
CA ALA A 131 -1.69 14.81 -12.89
C ALA A 131 -2.16 13.53 -13.57
N LEU A 132 -1.22 12.81 -14.18
CA LEU A 132 -1.46 11.46 -14.67
C LEU A 132 -1.26 10.49 -13.51
N ALA A 133 -2.31 9.79 -13.07
CA ALA A 133 -2.18 8.80 -12.01
C ALA A 133 -2.05 7.37 -12.56
N VAL A 134 -1.26 6.55 -11.87
CA VAL A 134 -0.97 5.15 -12.15
C VAL A 134 -1.23 4.37 -10.86
N SER A 135 -2.41 3.76 -10.75
CA SER A 135 -2.79 2.91 -9.62
C SER A 135 -2.28 1.50 -9.85
N VAL A 136 -1.31 1.05 -9.07
CA VAL A 136 -0.61 -0.22 -9.29
C VAL A 136 -1.33 -1.36 -8.60
N GLU A 137 -1.65 -2.42 -9.35
CA GLU A 137 -2.13 -3.70 -8.78
C GLU A 137 -0.93 -4.56 -8.37
N TYR A 138 -0.37 -4.28 -7.19
CA TYR A 138 0.73 -5.07 -6.66
C TYR A 138 0.23 -6.42 -6.14
N ARG A 139 1.08 -7.45 -6.21
CA ARG A 139 0.72 -8.80 -5.75
C ARG A 139 0.54 -8.87 -4.24
N LEU A 140 -0.48 -9.61 -3.82
CA LEU A 140 -0.89 -9.75 -2.42
C LEU A 140 -0.38 -11.04 -1.78
N ALA A 141 -0.14 -10.96 -0.47
CA ALA A 141 0.09 -12.12 0.36
C ALA A 141 -1.24 -12.85 0.69
N PRO A 142 -1.20 -14.15 1.03
CA PRO A 142 -0.01 -15.01 1.18
C PRO A 142 0.48 -15.67 -0.12
N GLU A 143 -0.23 -15.56 -1.24
CA GLU A 143 0.16 -16.16 -2.52
C GLU A 143 1.49 -15.58 -3.01
N HIS A 144 1.71 -14.29 -2.74
CA HIS A 144 2.96 -13.58 -3.01
C HIS A 144 3.43 -12.83 -1.75
N PRO A 145 4.12 -13.51 -0.81
CA PRO A 145 4.57 -12.88 0.41
C PRO A 145 5.55 -11.72 0.16
N VAL A 146 5.68 -10.83 1.14
CA VAL A 146 6.73 -9.79 1.14
C VAL A 146 8.10 -10.44 0.87
N PRO A 147 8.92 -9.94 -0.08
CA PRO A 147 8.90 -8.59 -0.67
C PRO A 147 8.22 -8.42 -2.03
N ALA A 148 7.34 -9.33 -2.48
CA ALA A 148 6.77 -9.26 -3.84
C ALA A 148 6.13 -7.90 -4.18
N CYS A 149 5.37 -7.32 -3.24
CA CYS A 149 4.77 -5.99 -3.42
C CYS A 149 5.80 -4.86 -3.64
N TYR A 150 6.98 -4.94 -3.01
CA TYR A 150 8.05 -3.95 -3.19
C TYR A 150 8.77 -4.13 -4.52
N ASP A 151 8.91 -5.36 -5.00
CA ASP A 151 9.47 -5.65 -6.33
C ASP A 151 8.52 -5.19 -7.44
N ASP A 152 7.20 -5.33 -7.23
CA ASP A 152 6.17 -4.82 -8.12
C ASP A 152 6.17 -3.29 -8.16
N ALA A 153 6.27 -2.65 -7.00
CA ALA A 153 6.38 -1.19 -6.90
C ALA A 153 7.63 -0.64 -7.60
N TRP A 154 8.77 -1.33 -7.46
CA TRP A 154 10.00 -0.99 -8.18
C TRP A 154 9.84 -1.16 -9.69
N SER A 155 9.22 -2.26 -10.12
CA SER A 155 8.96 -2.53 -11.54
C SER A 155 8.02 -1.49 -12.16
N ALA A 156 6.99 -1.07 -11.42
CA ALA A 156 6.07 -0.01 -11.83
C ALA A 156 6.76 1.36 -11.97
N LEU A 157 7.67 1.71 -11.05
CA LEU A 157 8.46 2.95 -11.14
C LEU A 157 9.37 2.95 -12.37
N LEU A 158 10.07 1.86 -12.63
CA LEU A 158 10.92 1.73 -13.83
C LEU A 158 10.09 1.77 -15.11
N TRP A 159 8.95 1.07 -15.14
CA TRP A 159 8.03 1.10 -16.27
C TRP A 159 7.54 2.53 -16.56
N ALA A 160 7.07 3.25 -15.55
CA ALA A 160 6.51 4.60 -15.69
C ALA A 160 7.55 5.66 -16.11
N THR A 161 8.85 5.35 -16.01
CA THR A 161 9.95 6.29 -16.31
C THR A 161 10.75 5.89 -17.55
N THR A 162 10.33 4.87 -18.30
CA THR A 162 11.03 4.39 -19.50
C THR A 162 10.16 4.47 -20.74
N ALA A 163 10.78 4.26 -21.91
CA ALA A 163 10.07 4.22 -23.20
C ALA A 163 9.09 3.03 -23.33
N ALA A 164 9.18 2.04 -22.43
CA ALA A 164 8.28 0.89 -22.38
C ALA A 164 6.88 1.24 -21.81
N ALA A 165 6.72 2.43 -21.22
CA ALA A 165 5.45 2.88 -20.69
C ALA A 165 4.35 2.95 -21.76
N ASP A 166 3.10 2.83 -21.32
CA ASP A 166 1.92 3.09 -22.15
C ASP A 166 2.00 4.50 -22.78
N PRO A 167 1.49 4.71 -24.01
CA PRO A 167 1.50 6.02 -24.67
C PRO A 167 0.99 7.18 -23.82
N TRP A 168 0.00 7.00 -22.95
CA TRP A 168 -0.45 8.07 -22.06
C TRP A 168 0.66 8.54 -21.12
N VAL A 169 1.35 7.59 -20.48
CA VAL A 169 2.46 7.89 -19.56
C VAL A 169 3.65 8.47 -20.32
N ARG A 170 4.04 7.83 -21.43
CA ARG A 170 5.18 8.25 -22.24
C ARG A 170 4.98 9.63 -22.89
N ASP A 171 3.80 9.92 -23.41
CA ASP A 171 3.54 11.10 -24.23
C ASP A 171 3.02 12.29 -23.40
N HIS A 172 2.43 12.04 -22.22
CA HIS A 172 1.87 13.10 -21.37
C HIS A 172 2.49 13.21 -19.99
N GLY A 173 3.07 12.14 -19.43
CA GLY A 173 3.66 12.14 -18.09
C GLY A 173 5.06 12.73 -18.05
N ASP A 174 5.39 13.53 -17.05
CA ASP A 174 6.70 14.10 -16.80
C ASP A 174 7.50 13.19 -15.86
N ALA A 175 8.44 12.42 -16.42
CA ALA A 175 9.25 11.48 -15.65
C ALA A 175 10.21 12.19 -14.66
N ALA A 176 10.42 13.50 -14.82
CA ALA A 176 11.15 14.32 -13.88
C ALA A 176 10.27 14.76 -12.68
N ARG A 177 8.95 14.59 -12.75
CA ARG A 177 8.01 14.92 -11.66
C ARG A 177 7.16 13.69 -11.29
N VAL A 178 7.81 12.64 -10.80
CA VAL A 178 7.13 11.46 -10.27
C VAL A 178 6.82 11.66 -8.78
N PHE A 179 5.56 11.50 -8.41
CA PHE A 179 5.10 11.48 -7.03
C PHE A 179 4.72 10.06 -6.66
N VAL A 180 5.20 9.60 -5.51
CA VAL A 180 4.89 8.27 -4.98
C VAL A 180 3.91 8.44 -3.82
N LEU A 181 2.69 7.96 -3.99
CA LEU A 181 1.63 8.02 -3.01
C LEU A 181 1.23 6.61 -2.57
N GLY A 182 0.82 6.48 -1.32
CA GLY A 182 0.10 5.29 -0.91
C GLY A 182 -0.71 5.47 0.36
N PHE A 183 -1.80 4.71 0.45
CA PHE A 183 -2.68 4.64 1.60
C PHE A 183 -2.38 3.38 2.43
N SER A 184 -2.28 3.50 3.75
CA SER A 184 -2.12 2.36 4.67
C SER A 184 -0.89 1.51 4.33
N SER A 185 -1.07 0.22 4.03
CA SER A 185 -0.05 -0.68 3.51
C SER A 185 0.55 -0.21 2.18
N GLY A 186 -0.21 0.46 1.34
CA GLY A 186 0.31 1.19 0.18
C GLY A 186 1.26 2.33 0.57
N GLY A 187 1.03 2.99 1.71
CA GLY A 187 1.95 3.97 2.29
C GLY A 187 3.28 3.31 2.72
N ASN A 188 3.21 2.10 3.27
CA ASN A 188 4.41 1.30 3.55
C ASN A 188 5.20 0.95 2.27
N VAL A 189 4.50 0.56 1.19
CA VAL A 189 5.09 0.29 -0.13
C VAL A 189 5.74 1.55 -0.71
N ALA A 190 5.03 2.68 -0.66
CA ALA A 190 5.53 4.00 -1.10
C ALA A 190 6.82 4.41 -0.37
N HIS A 191 6.87 4.20 0.94
CA HIS A 191 8.06 4.45 1.76
C HIS A 191 9.26 3.60 1.31
N ASN A 192 9.08 2.27 1.26
CA ASN A 192 10.16 1.34 0.91
C ASN A 192 10.65 1.58 -0.53
N LEU A 193 9.74 1.86 -1.47
CA LEU A 193 10.08 2.25 -2.85
C LEU A 193 10.97 3.50 -2.87
N THR A 194 10.59 4.53 -2.12
CA THR A 194 11.30 5.82 -2.09
C THR A 194 12.67 5.71 -1.42
N LEU A 195 12.81 4.90 -0.37
CA LEU A 195 14.12 4.59 0.22
C LEU A 195 15.01 3.79 -0.74
N ARG A 196 14.45 2.81 -1.46
CA ARG A 196 15.18 2.05 -2.49
C ARG A 196 15.70 2.97 -3.59
N ALA A 197 14.84 3.88 -4.09
CA ALA A 197 15.21 4.85 -5.11
C ALA A 197 16.37 5.77 -4.69
N GLY A 198 16.50 6.11 -3.41
CA GLY A 198 17.61 6.92 -2.89
C GLY A 198 18.84 6.13 -2.41
N SER A 199 18.76 4.80 -2.39
CA SER A 199 19.80 3.92 -1.83
C SER A 199 20.72 3.26 -2.84
N GLU A 200 20.32 3.15 -4.10
CA GLU A 200 21.14 2.55 -5.15
C GLU A 200 22.44 3.35 -5.38
N PRO A 201 23.63 2.70 -5.35
CA PRO A 201 24.95 3.31 -5.13
C PRO A 201 25.38 4.36 -6.16
N ASP A 202 24.71 4.44 -7.30
CA ASP A 202 25.01 5.42 -8.35
C ASP A 202 24.16 6.69 -8.30
N ARG A 203 23.28 6.88 -7.29
CA ARG A 203 22.18 7.88 -7.37
C ARG A 203 21.56 7.88 -8.76
N LEU A 204 21.52 6.70 -9.42
CA LEU A 204 21.37 6.60 -10.85
C LEU A 204 20.00 7.13 -11.15
N HIS A 205 19.98 8.35 -11.67
CA HIS A 205 18.84 9.01 -12.25
C HIS A 205 18.00 7.90 -12.88
N LEU A 206 16.76 7.73 -12.41
CA LEU A 206 15.80 6.90 -13.12
C LEU A 206 15.95 7.26 -14.62
N PRO A 207 15.86 6.28 -15.53
CA PRO A 207 16.34 6.44 -16.90
C PRO A 207 15.95 7.79 -17.52
N GLY A 208 16.90 8.48 -18.16
CA GLY A 208 16.61 9.72 -18.89
C GLY A 208 16.34 10.97 -18.04
N GLY A 209 16.85 11.04 -16.81
CA GLY A 209 16.69 12.21 -15.93
C GLY A 209 15.42 12.17 -15.07
N ALA A 210 14.80 11.00 -14.99
CA ALA A 210 13.65 10.78 -14.15
C ALA A 210 14.03 10.83 -12.66
N ARG A 211 13.08 11.24 -11.82
CA ARG A 211 13.27 11.34 -10.36
C ARG A 211 11.94 11.26 -9.63
N VAL A 212 11.98 10.77 -8.40
CA VAL A 212 10.88 10.93 -7.45
C VAL A 212 10.95 12.35 -6.91
N GLU A 213 10.00 13.19 -7.28
CA GLU A 213 9.89 14.57 -6.82
C GLU A 213 9.33 14.63 -5.39
N GLY A 214 8.30 13.82 -5.10
CA GLY A 214 7.70 13.80 -3.76
C GLY A 214 7.12 12.45 -3.37
N MET A 215 7.01 12.23 -2.06
CA MET A 215 6.34 11.09 -1.46
C MET A 215 5.18 11.57 -0.59
N ALA A 216 4.01 10.95 -0.67
CA ALA A 216 2.96 11.18 0.32
C ALA A 216 2.45 9.86 0.92
N LEU A 217 2.42 9.83 2.25
CA LEU A 217 2.07 8.66 3.05
C LEU A 217 0.76 8.93 3.76
N VAL A 218 -0.33 8.32 3.28
CA VAL A 218 -1.65 8.49 3.88
C VAL A 218 -1.89 7.38 4.90
N HIS A 219 -1.86 7.73 6.18
CA HIS A 219 -2.08 6.82 7.31
C HIS A 219 -1.19 5.57 7.23
N PRO A 220 0.15 5.73 7.12
CA PRO A 220 1.04 4.64 6.71
C PRO A 220 1.04 3.47 7.69
N TYR A 221 1.05 2.26 7.13
CA TYR A 221 1.16 1.01 7.89
C TYR A 221 2.58 0.78 8.39
N PHE A 222 2.88 1.42 9.52
CA PHE A 222 4.09 1.21 10.28
C PHE A 222 3.77 0.60 11.64
N LEU A 223 4.66 -0.27 12.11
CA LEU A 223 4.54 -0.95 13.40
C LEU A 223 5.84 -0.73 14.18
N SER A 224 5.74 -0.65 15.51
CA SER A 224 6.92 -0.57 16.38
C SER A 224 6.59 -1.06 17.79
N PRO A 225 7.40 -1.91 18.43
CA PRO A 225 7.13 -2.29 19.82
C PRO A 225 7.25 -1.12 20.81
N SER A 226 7.87 0.00 20.43
CA SER A 226 8.21 1.12 21.31
C SER A 226 7.22 2.30 21.30
N CYS A 227 6.24 2.30 20.41
CA CYS A 227 5.26 3.38 20.33
C CYS A 227 4.06 3.08 21.23
N ASP A 228 3.72 4.03 22.11
CA ASP A 228 2.54 3.95 22.98
C ASP A 228 1.26 3.93 22.13
N THR A 229 0.42 2.95 22.40
CA THR A 229 -0.85 2.79 21.70
C THR A 229 -1.84 3.87 22.12
N ALA A 230 -2.56 4.44 21.15
CA ALA A 230 -3.79 5.16 21.46
C ALA A 230 -4.71 4.21 22.25
N ALA A 231 -5.12 4.64 23.45
CA ALA A 231 -5.86 3.80 24.39
C ALA A 231 -7.07 3.12 23.73
N GLY A 232 -7.18 1.80 23.87
CA GLY A 232 -8.32 1.01 23.38
C GLY A 232 -8.13 0.41 21.98
N LYS A 233 -6.93 0.49 21.39
CA LYS A 233 -6.61 -0.10 20.07
C LYS A 233 -5.56 -1.22 20.14
N GLU A 234 -5.24 -1.71 21.34
CA GLU A 234 -4.17 -2.69 21.60
C GLU A 234 -4.42 -4.03 20.89
N TRP A 235 -5.67 -4.51 20.90
CA TRP A 235 -6.05 -5.75 20.21
C TRP A 235 -5.85 -5.65 18.70
N LEU A 236 -6.32 -4.55 18.10
CA LEU A 236 -6.20 -4.31 16.66
C LEU A 236 -4.72 -4.25 16.26
N ARG A 237 -3.90 -3.59 17.05
CA ARG A 237 -2.47 -3.53 16.84
C ARG A 237 -1.79 -4.89 16.92
N GLY A 238 -2.14 -5.71 17.92
CA GLY A 238 -1.64 -7.09 18.02
C GLY A 238 -1.99 -7.89 16.75
N LYS A 239 -3.22 -7.73 16.25
CA LYS A 239 -3.65 -8.37 15.01
C LYS A 239 -2.92 -7.84 13.78
N LEU A 240 -2.65 -6.55 13.70
CA LEU A 240 -1.83 -5.98 12.64
C LEU A 240 -0.40 -6.52 12.68
N ALA A 241 0.20 -6.72 13.85
CA ALA A 241 1.52 -7.36 13.95
C ALA A 241 1.51 -8.83 13.52
N GLU A 242 0.49 -9.59 13.91
CA GLU A 242 0.29 -10.97 13.42
C GLU A 242 0.12 -11.02 11.90
N LEU A 243 -0.64 -10.07 11.34
CA LEU A 243 -0.89 -9.94 9.91
C LEU A 243 0.37 -9.60 9.12
N TRP A 244 1.26 -8.76 9.67
CA TRP A 244 2.56 -8.51 9.07
C TRP A 244 3.42 -9.80 8.99
N VAL A 245 3.43 -10.60 10.07
CA VAL A 245 4.12 -11.90 10.08
C VAL A 245 3.53 -12.84 9.03
N PHE A 246 2.21 -12.88 8.94
CA PHE A 246 1.49 -13.63 7.91
C PHE A 246 1.84 -13.16 6.50
N ALA A 247 1.82 -11.84 6.23
CA ALA A 247 2.13 -11.25 4.93
C ALA A 247 3.59 -11.52 4.49
N CYS A 248 4.51 -11.66 5.44
CA CYS A 248 5.89 -12.05 5.18
C CYS A 248 6.09 -13.56 4.97
N GLY A 249 5.05 -14.37 5.15
CA GLY A 249 5.14 -15.84 5.16
C GLY A 249 6.04 -16.34 6.28
N GLY A 250 5.99 -15.70 7.46
CA GLY A 250 6.83 -16.01 8.62
C GLY A 250 8.30 -15.56 8.53
N ARG A 251 8.71 -14.94 7.41
CA ARG A 251 10.10 -14.49 7.18
C ARG A 251 10.29 -13.03 7.57
N THR A 252 10.20 -12.79 8.87
CA THR A 252 10.26 -11.44 9.46
C THR A 252 10.69 -11.51 10.93
N THR A 253 11.22 -10.41 11.46
CA THR A 253 11.43 -10.18 12.89
C THR A 253 10.18 -9.62 13.59
N GLY A 254 9.03 -9.66 12.91
CA GLY A 254 7.78 -9.10 13.43
C GLY A 254 7.78 -7.58 13.36
N SER A 255 7.34 -6.92 14.42
CA SER A 255 7.26 -5.46 14.48
C SER A 255 8.62 -4.75 14.56
N ASP A 256 9.73 -5.48 14.63
CA ASP A 256 11.09 -4.94 14.51
C ASP A 256 11.67 -5.12 13.10
N ASP A 257 10.88 -5.61 12.13
CA ASP A 257 11.33 -5.73 10.75
C ASP A 257 11.46 -4.33 10.12
N PRO A 258 12.65 -3.95 9.61
CA PRO A 258 12.88 -2.62 9.02
C PRO A 258 11.90 -2.21 7.92
N ARG A 259 11.25 -3.18 7.27
CA ARG A 259 10.30 -2.94 6.19
C ARG A 259 8.95 -2.41 6.70
N VAL A 260 8.57 -2.71 7.95
CA VAL A 260 7.36 -2.17 8.61
C VAL A 260 7.68 -1.23 9.76
N ASN A 261 8.86 -1.33 10.34
CA ASN A 261 9.38 -0.45 11.37
C ASN A 261 10.55 0.35 10.82
N PRO A 262 10.31 1.52 10.21
CA PRO A 262 11.37 2.36 9.65
C PRO A 262 12.33 2.92 10.70
N LEU A 263 12.04 2.73 11.99
CA LEU A 263 12.84 3.20 13.12
C LEU A 263 13.55 2.05 13.87
N ALA A 264 13.40 0.81 13.39
CA ALA A 264 14.06 -0.35 13.98
C ALA A 264 15.58 -0.26 13.89
N GLU A 265 16.27 -0.97 14.79
CA GLU A 265 17.71 -1.15 14.68
C GLU A 265 18.08 -1.81 13.33
N GLY A 266 19.04 -1.23 12.62
CA GLY A 266 19.43 -1.69 11.28
C GLY A 266 18.55 -1.19 10.14
N ALA A 267 17.50 -0.41 10.41
CA ALA A 267 16.73 0.25 9.36
C ALA A 267 17.59 1.27 8.60
N PRO A 268 17.41 1.40 7.26
CA PRO A 268 18.11 2.41 6.49
C PRO A 268 17.79 3.82 7.01
N SER A 269 18.80 4.70 7.05
CA SER A 269 18.58 6.10 7.45
C SER A 269 17.54 6.77 6.55
N LEU A 270 16.54 7.42 7.18
CA LEU A 270 15.50 8.19 6.50
C LEU A 270 16.05 9.36 5.66
N ARG A 271 17.26 9.85 5.98
CA ARG A 271 17.98 10.84 5.16
C ARG A 271 18.22 10.37 3.72
N ARG A 272 18.15 9.06 3.47
CA ARG A 272 18.31 8.45 2.15
C ARG A 272 17.03 8.41 1.34
N ALA A 273 15.88 8.89 1.84
CA ALA A 273 14.65 8.95 1.05
C ALA A 273 14.90 9.75 -0.24
N GLY A 274 14.77 9.08 -1.38
CA GLY A 274 15.17 9.57 -2.70
C GLY A 274 14.18 10.56 -3.33
N CYS A 275 13.56 11.43 -2.52
CA CYS A 275 12.58 12.43 -2.96
C CYS A 275 12.92 13.82 -2.42
N ARG A 276 12.29 14.86 -2.98
CA ARG A 276 12.51 16.26 -2.60
C ARG A 276 11.47 16.77 -1.60
N ARG A 277 10.27 16.19 -1.59
CA ARG A 277 9.17 16.56 -0.69
C ARG A 277 8.56 15.34 -0.02
N VAL A 278 8.16 15.47 1.24
CA VAL A 278 7.44 14.43 1.96
C VAL A 278 6.19 15.01 2.60
N LEU A 279 5.06 14.34 2.42
CA LEU A 279 3.83 14.59 3.15
C LEU A 279 3.43 13.33 3.92
N VAL A 280 3.29 13.45 5.25
CA VAL A 280 2.76 12.39 6.10
C VAL A 280 1.38 12.82 6.57
N CYS A 281 0.35 12.03 6.29
CA CYS A 281 -1.01 12.28 6.78
C CYS A 281 -1.33 11.30 7.90
N LEU A 282 -1.83 11.80 9.03
CA LEU A 282 -2.22 11.01 10.20
C LEU A 282 -3.75 10.96 10.35
N ALA A 283 -4.25 9.82 10.83
CA ALA A 283 -5.64 9.62 11.24
C ALA A 283 -5.71 9.25 12.73
N GLU A 284 -6.91 9.24 13.30
CA GLU A 284 -7.22 8.67 14.61
C GLU A 284 -7.32 7.14 14.53
N ASP A 285 -6.23 6.45 14.20
CA ASP A 285 -6.20 4.99 14.03
C ASP A 285 -5.20 4.31 15.00
N ALA A 286 -4.86 3.04 14.77
CA ALA A 286 -3.92 2.27 15.59
C ALA A 286 -2.44 2.48 15.20
N LEU A 287 -2.18 3.28 14.16
CA LEU A 287 -0.90 3.52 13.48
C LEU A 287 -0.43 4.98 13.65
N VAL A 288 -1.28 5.85 14.20
CA VAL A 288 -1.04 7.28 14.39
C VAL A 288 0.27 7.58 15.12
N ALA A 289 0.62 6.77 16.11
CA ALA A 289 1.83 6.95 16.90
C ALA A 289 3.08 6.71 16.03
N GLU A 290 3.09 5.65 15.21
CA GLU A 290 4.18 5.34 14.30
C GLU A 290 4.28 6.34 13.16
N GLY A 291 3.16 6.80 12.62
CA GLY A 291 3.14 7.84 11.59
C GLY A 291 3.77 9.14 12.11
N GLY A 292 3.41 9.55 13.33
CA GLY A 292 4.02 10.72 13.98
C GLY A 292 5.50 10.52 14.28
N ALA A 293 5.87 9.38 14.88
CA ALA A 293 7.26 9.05 15.18
C ALA A 293 8.13 8.97 13.91
N TYR A 294 7.58 8.45 12.81
CA TYR A 294 8.24 8.43 11.50
C TYR A 294 8.54 9.85 11.00
N HIS A 295 7.56 10.76 11.06
CA HIS A 295 7.75 12.15 10.65
C HIS A 295 8.82 12.84 11.50
N ASP A 296 8.77 12.69 12.81
CA ASP A 296 9.75 13.29 13.73
C ASP A 296 11.16 12.72 13.49
N ALA A 297 11.28 11.42 13.25
CA ALA A 297 12.53 10.77 12.91
C ALA A 297 13.07 11.21 11.53
N LEU A 298 12.19 11.46 10.55
CA LEU A 298 12.58 12.00 9.25
C LEU A 298 13.26 13.36 9.43
N LEU A 299 12.63 14.26 10.19
CA LEU A 299 13.21 15.57 10.53
C LEU A 299 14.54 15.42 11.29
N ALA A 300 14.58 14.56 12.30
CA ALA A 300 15.79 14.32 13.10
C ALA A 300 16.94 13.69 12.30
N SER A 301 16.65 12.98 11.21
CA SER A 301 17.66 12.38 10.34
C SER A 301 18.46 13.43 9.53
N GLY A 302 18.04 14.69 9.54
CA GLY A 302 18.61 15.75 8.71
C GLY A 302 18.18 15.65 7.25
N TRP A 303 17.04 14.99 6.99
CA TRP A 303 16.29 15.13 5.74
C TRP A 303 15.70 16.55 5.67
N ALA A 304 15.54 17.12 4.47
CA ALA A 304 15.22 18.53 4.23
C ALA A 304 13.95 19.00 4.96
N ALA A 305 14.09 19.58 6.15
CA ALA A 305 12.99 19.80 7.08
C ALA A 305 11.91 20.75 6.54
N GLU A 306 12.31 21.74 5.73
CA GLU A 306 11.39 22.67 5.06
C GLU A 306 10.46 22.02 4.02
N ASP A 307 10.82 20.83 3.54
CA ASP A 307 10.08 20.08 2.52
C ASP A 307 9.33 18.87 3.12
N ALA A 308 9.30 18.75 4.45
CA ALA A 308 8.57 17.71 5.18
C ALA A 308 7.32 18.31 5.83
N GLU A 309 6.16 17.79 5.45
CA GLU A 309 4.87 18.22 5.94
C GLU A 309 4.18 17.09 6.74
N LEU A 310 3.53 17.46 7.84
CA LEU A 310 2.63 16.62 8.59
C LEU A 310 1.21 17.18 8.51
N LEU A 311 0.29 16.41 7.92
CA LEU A 311 -1.14 16.68 8.00
C LEU A 311 -1.75 15.82 9.10
N ASP A 312 -2.15 16.48 10.18
CA ASP A 312 -2.77 15.81 11.32
C ASP A 312 -4.30 15.86 11.24
N SER A 313 -4.92 14.72 10.91
CA SER A 313 -6.38 14.58 10.83
C SER A 313 -6.96 13.77 12.00
N ARG A 314 -6.26 13.71 13.16
CA ARG A 314 -6.79 13.11 14.41
C ARG A 314 -8.22 13.58 14.68
N SER A 315 -9.05 12.71 15.23
CA SER A 315 -10.53 12.66 15.17
C SER A 315 -11.21 12.22 13.85
N ALA A 316 -10.48 11.68 12.86
CA ALA A 316 -11.08 10.95 11.72
C ALA A 316 -10.47 9.55 11.61
N ASP A 317 -11.22 8.57 11.15
CA ASP A 317 -10.79 7.16 11.16
C ASP A 317 -9.77 6.84 10.04
N HIS A 318 -9.36 5.58 9.94
CA HIS A 318 -8.26 5.18 9.05
C HIS A 318 -8.54 5.43 7.55
N GLU A 319 -9.78 5.42 7.11
CA GLU A 319 -10.13 5.45 5.68
C GLU A 319 -11.14 6.57 5.34
N PHE A 320 -11.24 7.59 6.18
CA PHE A 320 -12.24 8.66 6.06
C PHE A 320 -12.26 9.31 4.67
N HIS A 321 -11.10 9.43 4.02
CA HIS A 321 -10.96 10.06 2.70
C HIS A 321 -11.58 9.24 1.56
N LEU A 322 -11.71 7.92 1.76
CA LEU A 322 -12.38 7.01 0.83
C LEU A 322 -13.87 6.88 1.17
N ARG A 323 -14.20 6.75 2.46
CA ARG A 323 -15.57 6.48 2.95
C ARG A 323 -16.45 7.73 2.98
N GLU A 324 -15.88 8.88 3.32
CA GLU A 324 -16.57 10.17 3.48
C GLU A 324 -15.82 11.28 2.71
N PRO A 325 -15.72 11.17 1.37
CA PRO A 325 -14.84 12.02 0.57
C PRO A 325 -15.21 13.51 0.56
N GLU A 326 -16.46 13.83 0.91
CA GLU A 326 -16.94 15.21 0.98
C GLU A 326 -16.83 15.80 2.41
N SER A 327 -16.31 15.04 3.37
CA SER A 327 -16.07 15.55 4.72
C SER A 327 -15.00 16.65 4.69
N ALA A 328 -15.08 17.62 5.61
CA ALA A 328 -14.12 18.74 5.65
C ALA A 328 -12.66 18.27 5.73
N LYS A 329 -12.41 17.14 6.40
CA LYS A 329 -11.07 16.54 6.49
C LYS A 329 -10.65 15.83 5.21
N ALA A 330 -11.55 15.13 4.53
CA ALA A 330 -11.26 14.50 3.23
C ALA A 330 -10.91 15.56 2.19
N LEU A 331 -11.66 16.66 2.19
CA LEU A 331 -11.38 17.81 1.34
C LEU A 331 -10.02 18.43 1.68
N LEU A 332 -9.71 18.68 2.96
CA LEU A 332 -8.40 19.20 3.37
C LEU A 332 -7.25 18.25 2.99
N LEU A 333 -7.41 16.94 3.19
CA LEU A 333 -6.41 15.94 2.79
C LEU A 333 -6.17 15.99 1.28
N MET A 334 -7.24 16.02 0.48
CA MET A 334 -7.13 16.17 -0.98
C MET A 334 -6.44 17.49 -1.36
N ASP A 335 -6.76 18.59 -0.68
CA ASP A 335 -6.12 19.90 -0.92
C ASP A 335 -4.61 19.83 -0.67
N ARG A 336 -4.17 19.19 0.43
CA ARG A 336 -2.74 19.03 0.73
C ARG A 336 -2.03 18.10 -0.25
N LEU A 337 -2.66 17.01 -0.68
CA LEU A 337 -2.11 16.14 -1.72
C LEU A 337 -1.95 16.89 -3.06
N VAL A 338 -2.94 17.69 -3.44
CA VAL A 338 -2.88 18.53 -4.65
C VAL A 338 -1.77 19.57 -4.53
N ALA A 339 -1.65 20.26 -3.39
CA ALA A 339 -0.57 21.21 -3.11
C ALA A 339 0.81 20.55 -3.20
N HIS A 340 0.96 19.36 -2.62
CA HIS A 340 2.19 18.57 -2.65
C HIS A 340 2.63 18.25 -4.09
N ILE A 341 1.69 17.82 -4.94
CA ILE A 341 1.94 17.45 -6.35
C ILE A 341 2.22 18.67 -7.22
N THR A 342 1.47 19.75 -7.03
CA THR A 342 1.55 20.95 -7.88
C THR A 342 2.66 21.92 -7.45
N GLY A 343 3.12 21.84 -6.20
CA GLY A 343 4.10 22.77 -5.62
C GLY A 343 3.53 24.13 -5.24
N ASN A 344 2.22 24.28 -5.23
CA ASN A 344 1.55 25.50 -4.77
C ASN A 344 1.26 25.37 -3.27
N GLN A 345 1.83 26.26 -2.44
CA GLN A 345 1.42 26.45 -1.04
C GLN A 345 0.23 27.39 -0.93
#